data_AF-A0A2N2LY96-F1
#
_entry.id   AF-A0A2N2LY96-F1
#
_cell.length_a   1.000
_cell.length_b   1.000
_cell.length_c   1.000
_cell.angle_alpha   90.00
_cell.angle_beta   90.00
_cell.angle_gamma   90.00
#
_symmetry.space_group_name_H-M   'P 1'
#
loop_
_entity.id
_entity.type
_entity.pdbx_description
1 polymer ?
#
loop_
_entity_poly.entity_id
_entity_poly.type
_entity_poly.pdbx_seq_one_letter_code
_entity_poly.pdbx_strand_id
1 'polypeptide(L)'
;MHFESAADQLYCPFCKVSFEVEEKGEHIFITKSPPEFAEKINHQWVSRQQLAFVLEKKEAKTSNLQNSFVEKPAATKANPVRAEAVRRARKLVELGNSPDVIRKSLAISLNLTDFAIEEIITDAINVYKMKQRAKNKKYFIFFAVAILIIIIFFIVLRLFF
;
A
#
# COMPACT_ATOMS: atom_id res chain seq x y z
N MET A 1 -35.49 30.70 -32.40
CA MET A 1 -35.53 29.32 -31.89
C MET A 1 -34.44 29.23 -30.84
N HIS A 2 -34.80 29.32 -29.56
CA HIS A 2 -33.85 29.08 -28.48
C HIS A 2 -33.62 27.58 -28.40
N PHE A 3 -32.40 27.13 -28.66
CA PHE A 3 -31.99 25.79 -28.28
C PHE A 3 -31.85 25.83 -26.76
N GLU A 4 -32.78 25.18 -26.05
CA GLU A 4 -32.54 24.77 -24.67
C GLU A 4 -31.39 23.77 -24.73
N SER A 5 -30.17 24.26 -24.57
CA SER A 5 -28.97 23.43 -24.45
C SER A 5 -29.11 22.67 -23.13
N ALA A 6 -29.64 21.45 -23.19
CA ALA A 6 -29.55 20.53 -22.06
C ALA A 6 -28.06 20.35 -21.75
N ALA A 7 -27.64 20.69 -20.53
CA ALA A 7 -26.25 20.58 -20.12
C ALA A 7 -25.74 19.16 -20.39
N ASP A 8 -24.52 19.03 -20.92
CA ASP A 8 -23.93 17.73 -21.25
C ASP A 8 -23.79 16.90 -19.98
N GLN A 9 -24.67 15.91 -19.82
CA GLN A 9 -24.62 14.99 -18.70
C GLN A 9 -23.54 13.94 -18.96
N LEU A 10 -22.49 13.97 -18.15
CA LEU A 10 -21.38 13.04 -18.20
C LEU A 10 -21.58 11.94 -17.16
N TYR A 11 -21.32 10.68 -17.56
CA TYR A 11 -21.36 9.52 -16.66
C TYR A 11 -20.03 8.81 -16.62
N CYS A 12 -19.50 8.62 -15.40
CA CYS A 12 -18.32 7.79 -15.17
C CYS A 12 -18.74 6.37 -14.75
N PRO A 13 -18.49 5.32 -15.56
CA PRO A 13 -18.88 3.96 -15.23
C PRO A 13 -18.07 3.36 -14.07
N PHE A 14 -16.83 3.84 -13.86
CA PHE A 14 -15.97 3.38 -12.77
C PHE A 14 -16.41 3.95 -11.42
N CYS A 15 -16.65 5.26 -11.37
CA CYS A 15 -17.04 5.96 -10.15
C CYS A 15 -18.55 5.87 -9.88
N LYS A 16 -19.35 5.46 -10.88
CA LYS A 16 -20.82 5.47 -10.87
C LYS A 16 -21.41 6.85 -10.54
N VAL A 17 -20.74 7.91 -10.99
CA VAL A 17 -21.16 9.31 -10.80
C VAL A 17 -21.68 9.86 -12.13
N SER A 18 -22.83 10.52 -12.08
CA SER A 18 -23.36 11.33 -13.17
C SER A 18 -23.31 12.81 -12.76
N PHE A 19 -22.79 13.66 -13.64
CA PHE A 19 -22.68 15.09 -13.39
C PHE A 19 -22.88 15.90 -14.66
N GLU A 20 -23.29 17.14 -14.50
CA GLU A 20 -23.36 18.16 -15.55
C GLU A 20 -22.26 19.18 -15.34
N VAL A 21 -21.82 19.80 -16.42
CA VAL A 21 -20.78 20.84 -16.39
C VAL A 21 -21.42 22.15 -16.83
N GLU A 22 -21.14 23.22 -16.10
CA GLU A 22 -21.59 24.57 -16.48
C GLU A 22 -20.94 24.97 -17.82
N GLU A 23 -21.60 25.82 -18.62
CA GLU A 23 -21.08 26.27 -19.93
C GLU A 23 -19.65 26.86 -19.87
N LYS A 24 -19.28 27.48 -18.75
CA LYS A 24 -17.93 28.03 -18.51
C LYS A 24 -16.93 27.02 -17.93
N GLY A 25 -17.39 25.86 -17.49
CA GLY A 25 -16.57 24.79 -16.92
C GLY A 25 -16.08 25.05 -15.49
N GLU A 26 -16.58 26.07 -14.79
CA GLU A 26 -16.13 26.42 -13.43
C GLU A 26 -16.81 25.56 -12.35
N HIS A 27 -18.07 25.20 -12.58
CA HIS A 27 -18.88 24.42 -11.66
C HIS A 27 -19.35 23.10 -12.29
N ILE A 28 -19.52 22.09 -11.45
CA ILE A 28 -20.18 20.84 -11.82
C ILE A 28 -21.40 20.61 -10.95
N PHE A 29 -22.45 20.03 -11.52
CA PHE A 29 -23.66 19.65 -10.81
C PHE A 29 -23.74 18.14 -10.72
N ILE A 30 -23.73 17.59 -9.51
CA ILE A 30 -23.77 16.14 -9.32
C ILE A 30 -25.24 15.68 -9.31
N THR A 31 -25.67 15.06 -10.42
CA THR A 31 -27.03 14.52 -10.57
C THR A 31 -27.19 13.19 -9.83
N LYS A 32 -26.15 12.34 -9.85
CA LYS A 32 -26.17 11.02 -9.22
C LYS A 32 -24.80 10.66 -8.67
N SER A 33 -24.74 10.25 -7.42
CA SER A 33 -23.52 9.75 -6.79
C SER A 33 -23.77 8.43 -6.05
N PRO A 34 -22.72 7.62 -5.81
CA PRO A 34 -22.81 6.46 -4.93
C PRO A 34 -23.24 6.86 -3.51
N PRO A 35 -23.91 5.97 -2.75
CA PRO A 35 -24.38 6.27 -1.40
C PRO A 35 -23.25 6.59 -0.40
N GLU A 36 -22.01 6.22 -0.74
CA GLU A 36 -20.82 6.53 0.06
C GLU A 36 -20.32 7.97 -0.13
N PHE A 37 -20.88 8.72 -1.08
CA PHE A 37 -20.55 10.12 -1.33
C PHE A 37 -21.42 11.02 -0.47
N ALA A 38 -20.87 12.16 -0.04
CA ALA A 38 -21.57 13.02 0.92
C ALA A 38 -22.91 13.49 0.34
N GLU A 39 -24.01 13.17 1.02
CA GLU A 39 -25.37 13.63 0.65
C GLU A 39 -25.44 15.15 0.44
N LYS A 40 -24.52 15.89 1.05
CA LYS A 40 -24.43 17.36 1.01
C LYS A 40 -24.03 17.96 -0.33
N ILE A 41 -23.46 17.20 -1.26
CA ILE A 41 -23.02 17.74 -2.58
C ILE A 41 -23.87 17.23 -3.74
N ASN A 42 -24.85 16.38 -3.46
CA ASN A 42 -25.83 15.99 -4.46
C ASN A 42 -26.79 17.16 -4.72
N HIS A 43 -27.15 17.35 -5.99
CA HIS A 43 -28.07 18.40 -6.42
C HIS A 43 -27.61 19.83 -6.11
N GLN A 44 -26.29 20.08 -6.05
CA GLN A 44 -25.72 21.41 -5.90
C GLN A 44 -24.63 21.65 -6.96
N TRP A 45 -24.55 22.90 -7.44
CA TRP A 45 -23.43 23.36 -8.24
C TRP A 45 -22.23 23.54 -7.32
N VAL A 46 -21.20 22.73 -7.54
CA VAL A 46 -19.99 22.71 -6.72
C VAL A 46 -18.80 23.13 -7.55
N SER A 47 -17.96 23.99 -6.98
CA SER A 47 -16.68 24.33 -7.59
C SER A 47 -15.65 23.24 -7.34
N ARG A 48 -14.58 23.24 -8.16
CA ARG A 48 -13.45 22.32 -7.98
C ARG A 48 -12.85 22.38 -6.57
N GLN A 49 -12.81 23.55 -5.95
CA GLN A 49 -12.26 23.74 -4.60
C GLN A 49 -13.16 23.11 -3.53
N GLN A 50 -14.48 23.25 -3.67
CA GLN A 50 -15.44 22.65 -2.75
C GLN A 50 -15.41 21.13 -2.82
N LEU A 51 -15.25 20.56 -4.02
CA LEU A 51 -15.06 19.11 -4.21
C LEU A 51 -13.79 18.61 -3.52
N ALA A 52 -12.67 19.30 -3.70
CA ALA A 52 -11.41 18.95 -3.04
C ALA A 52 -11.58 18.92 -1.52
N PHE A 53 -12.22 19.94 -0.94
CA PHE A 53 -12.47 20.00 0.51
C PHE A 53 -13.35 18.84 1.01
N VAL A 54 -14.37 18.44 0.27
CA VAL A 54 -15.24 17.32 0.65
C VAL A 54 -14.50 15.98 0.55
N LEU A 55 -13.66 15.81 -0.48
CA LEU A 55 -12.83 14.63 -0.67
C LEU A 55 -11.77 14.52 0.44
N GLU A 56 -11.03 15.59 0.73
CA GLU A 56 -10.03 15.64 1.81
C GLU A 56 -10.66 15.39 3.18
N LYS A 57 -11.84 15.97 3.45
CA LYS A 57 -12.57 15.73 4.70
C LYS A 57 -13.05 14.28 4.81
N LYS A 58 -13.36 13.62 3.68
CA LYS A 58 -13.64 12.18 3.65
C LYS A 58 -12.36 11.40 3.92
N GLU A 59 -11.24 11.71 3.30
CA GLU A 59 -9.94 11.07 3.59
C GLU A 59 -9.53 11.24 5.05
N ALA A 60 -9.74 12.40 5.66
CA ALA A 60 -9.45 12.64 7.07
C ALA A 60 -10.41 11.90 8.04
N LYS A 61 -11.66 11.70 7.64
CA LYS A 61 -12.61 10.84 8.39
C LYS A 61 -12.31 9.36 8.19
N THR A 62 -11.93 8.98 6.98
CA THR A 62 -11.52 7.63 6.62
C THR A 62 -10.18 7.27 7.24
N SER A 63 -9.24 8.20 7.43
CA SER A 63 -7.97 7.95 8.11
C SER A 63 -8.13 7.81 9.62
N ASN A 64 -9.02 8.58 10.23
CA ASN A 64 -9.42 8.39 11.63
C ASN A 64 -10.27 7.12 11.86
N LEU A 65 -10.95 6.62 10.83
CA LEU A 65 -11.62 5.31 10.83
C LEU A 65 -10.71 4.17 10.37
N GLN A 66 -9.63 4.41 9.63
CA GLN A 66 -8.69 3.37 9.16
C GLN A 66 -7.78 2.87 10.27
N ASN A 67 -7.65 3.61 11.38
CA ASN A 67 -7.09 3.05 12.62
C ASN A 67 -8.07 2.14 13.38
N SER A 68 -9.34 2.07 12.98
CA SER A 68 -10.39 1.32 13.71
C SER A 68 -11.21 0.37 12.83
N PHE A 69 -11.07 0.43 11.50
CA PHE A 69 -11.83 -0.36 10.52
C PHE A 69 -10.99 -0.72 9.28
N VAL A 70 -9.69 -0.97 9.45
CA VAL A 70 -9.14 -2.17 8.81
C VAL A 70 -9.68 -3.32 9.67
N GLU A 71 -10.89 -3.76 9.34
CA GLU A 71 -11.24 -5.15 9.55
C GLU A 71 -10.18 -5.93 8.77
N LYS A 72 -9.07 -6.23 9.45
CA LYS A 72 -8.20 -7.35 9.16
C LYS A 72 -9.19 -8.47 8.87
N PRO A 73 -9.34 -8.94 7.62
CA PRO A 73 -10.43 -9.83 7.24
C PRO A 73 -10.51 -10.89 8.32
N ALA A 74 -11.64 -10.91 9.03
CA ALA A 74 -11.84 -11.66 10.27
C ALA A 74 -11.13 -12.99 10.12
N ALA A 75 -10.01 -13.18 10.86
CA ALA A 75 -8.97 -14.18 10.62
C ALA A 75 -9.54 -15.36 9.84
N THR A 76 -9.51 -15.24 8.50
CA THR A 76 -10.23 -16.16 7.63
C THR A 76 -9.47 -17.45 7.84
N LYS A 77 -10.09 -18.42 8.56
CA LYS A 77 -9.48 -19.68 9.03
C LYS A 77 -8.20 -19.94 8.25
N ALA A 78 -7.05 -19.62 8.84
CA ALA A 78 -5.79 -19.46 8.13
C ALA A 78 -5.66 -20.57 7.10
N ASN A 79 -5.84 -20.25 5.81
CA ASN A 79 -5.89 -21.26 4.78
C ASN A 79 -4.57 -22.02 4.86
N PRO A 80 -4.55 -23.30 5.27
CA PRO A 80 -3.32 -24.01 5.58
C PRO A 80 -2.42 -24.06 4.33
N VAL A 81 -3.04 -24.10 3.15
CA VAL A 81 -2.36 -24.04 1.85
C VAL A 81 -1.62 -22.72 1.66
N ARG A 82 -2.24 -21.59 2.00
CA ARG A 82 -1.59 -20.26 1.90
C ARG A 82 -0.44 -20.13 2.91
N ALA A 83 -0.63 -20.62 4.13
CA ALA A 83 0.41 -20.58 5.16
C ALA A 83 1.62 -21.44 4.76
N GLU A 84 1.39 -22.61 4.16
CA GLU A 84 2.44 -23.47 3.63
C GLU A 84 3.15 -22.82 2.44
N ALA A 85 2.41 -22.22 1.51
CA ALA A 85 2.96 -21.47 0.37
C ALA A 85 3.95 -20.40 0.84
N VAL A 86 3.54 -19.58 1.82
CA VAL A 86 4.36 -18.52 2.41
C VAL A 86 5.62 -19.09 3.06
N ARG A 87 5.49 -20.19 3.83
CA ARG A 87 6.64 -20.84 4.47
C ARG A 87 7.64 -21.36 3.43
N ARG A 88 7.15 -21.98 2.35
CA ARG A 88 7.98 -22.51 1.26
C ARG A 88 8.67 -21.39 0.48
N ALA A 89 7.93 -20.34 0.13
CA ALA A 89 8.45 -19.16 -0.55
C ALA A 89 9.61 -18.53 0.25
N ARG A 90 9.43 -18.34 1.55
CA ARG A 90 10.48 -17.81 2.44
C ARG A 90 11.73 -18.67 2.44
N LYS A 91 11.59 -20.00 2.51
CA LYS A 91 12.72 -20.92 2.46
C LYS A 91 13.47 -20.83 1.12
N LEU A 92 12.75 -20.72 0.00
CA LEU A 92 13.36 -20.60 -1.31
C LEU A 92 14.09 -19.27 -1.50
N VAL A 93 13.54 -18.16 -0.96
CA VAL A 93 14.22 -16.86 -0.92
C VAL A 93 15.48 -16.93 -0.06
N GLU A 94 15.43 -17.59 1.11
CA GLU A 94 16.60 -17.77 1.96
C GLU A 94 17.72 -18.58 1.29
N LEU A 95 17.36 -19.51 0.39
CA LEU A 95 18.30 -20.27 -0.44
C LEU A 95 18.84 -19.49 -1.66
N GLY A 96 18.38 -18.24 -1.89
CA GLY A 96 18.86 -17.39 -2.97
C GLY A 96 18.25 -17.69 -4.35
N ASN A 97 17.11 -18.37 -4.40
CA ASN A 97 16.43 -18.64 -5.67
C ASN A 97 15.85 -17.36 -6.28
N SER A 98 15.82 -17.28 -7.61
CA SER A 98 15.18 -16.19 -8.33
C SER A 98 13.64 -16.24 -8.18
N PRO A 99 12.95 -15.10 -8.24
CA PRO A 99 11.49 -15.05 -8.11
C PRO A 99 10.77 -15.93 -9.15
N ASP A 100 11.31 -16.07 -10.36
CA ASP A 100 10.74 -16.94 -11.40
C ASP A 100 10.76 -18.43 -11.02
N VAL A 101 11.82 -18.88 -10.37
CA VAL A 101 11.95 -20.27 -9.89
C VAL A 101 10.97 -20.52 -8.74
N ILE A 102 10.81 -19.53 -7.86
CA ILE A 102 9.84 -19.59 -6.75
C ILE A 102 8.41 -19.63 -7.29
N ARG A 103 8.09 -18.78 -8.27
CA ARG A 103 6.78 -18.75 -8.92
C ARG A 103 6.43 -20.11 -9.53
N LYS A 104 7.34 -20.70 -10.31
CA LYS A 104 7.15 -22.05 -10.88
C LYS A 104 6.96 -23.11 -9.79
N SER A 105 7.76 -23.09 -8.72
CA SER A 105 7.64 -24.05 -7.63
C SER A 105 6.30 -23.94 -6.87
N LEU A 106 5.78 -22.73 -6.69
CA LEU A 106 4.50 -22.49 -6.00
C LEU A 106 3.31 -22.82 -6.89
N ALA A 107 3.38 -22.51 -8.19
CA ALA A 107 2.34 -22.82 -9.16
C ALA A 107 2.12 -24.34 -9.30
N ILE A 108 3.21 -25.11 -9.38
CA ILE A 108 3.14 -26.59 -9.50
C ILE A 108 2.55 -27.23 -8.24
N SER A 109 2.82 -26.68 -7.06
CA SER A 109 2.53 -27.37 -5.81
C SER A 109 1.18 -27.03 -5.20
N LEU A 110 0.55 -25.89 -5.52
CA LEU A 110 -0.54 -25.37 -4.70
C LEU A 110 -1.77 -24.82 -5.45
N ASN A 111 -1.87 -24.95 -6.78
CA ASN A 111 -3.02 -24.46 -7.58
C ASN A 111 -3.47 -23.04 -7.18
N LEU A 112 -2.50 -22.17 -6.87
CA LEU A 112 -2.75 -20.78 -6.48
C LEU A 112 -2.89 -19.91 -7.72
N THR A 113 -3.65 -18.83 -7.62
CA THR A 113 -3.73 -17.81 -8.67
C THR A 113 -2.41 -17.05 -8.77
N ASP A 114 -2.07 -16.57 -9.97
CA ASP A 114 -0.83 -15.81 -10.20
C ASP A 114 -0.72 -14.57 -9.29
N PHE A 115 -1.86 -13.92 -9.02
CA PHE A 115 -1.92 -12.78 -8.10
C PHE A 115 -1.55 -13.15 -6.66
N ALA A 116 -2.06 -14.29 -6.16
CA ALA A 116 -1.73 -14.77 -4.82
C ALA A 116 -0.25 -15.17 -4.71
N ILE A 117 0.32 -15.74 -5.78
CA ILE A 117 1.74 -16.10 -5.83
C ILE A 117 2.61 -14.84 -5.77
N GLU A 118 2.29 -13.79 -6.50
CA GLU A 118 3.04 -12.52 -6.47
C GLU A 118 3.00 -11.83 -5.11
N GLU A 119 1.84 -11.80 -4.46
CA GLU A 119 1.71 -11.27 -3.10
C GLU A 119 2.63 -12.03 -2.13
N ILE A 120 2.63 -13.37 -2.21
CA ILE A 120 3.44 -14.24 -1.36
C ILE A 120 4.95 -14.06 -1.62
N ILE A 121 5.36 -13.95 -2.88
CA ILE A 121 6.76 -13.73 -3.25
C ILE A 121 7.22 -12.36 -2.74
N THR A 122 6.40 -11.33 -2.92
CA THR A 122 6.70 -9.97 -2.47
C THR A 122 6.84 -9.91 -0.95
N ASP A 123 5.93 -10.54 -0.19
CA ASP A 123 6.05 -10.66 1.27
C ASP A 123 7.34 -11.38 1.66
N ALA A 124 7.63 -12.53 1.04
CA ALA A 124 8.81 -13.33 1.36
C ALA A 124 10.13 -12.55 1.14
N ILE A 125 10.23 -11.81 0.03
CA ILE A 125 11.41 -10.98 -0.30
C ILE A 125 11.54 -9.82 0.70
N ASN A 126 10.45 -9.15 1.03
CA ASN A 126 10.46 -8.03 1.98
C ASN A 126 10.89 -8.48 3.37
N VAL A 127 10.33 -9.59 3.86
CA VAL A 127 10.73 -10.19 5.14
C VAL A 127 12.21 -10.57 5.14
N TYR A 128 12.71 -11.18 4.06
CA TYR A 128 14.12 -11.52 3.94
C TYR A 128 15.02 -10.28 3.97
N LYS A 129 14.70 -9.24 3.18
CA LYS A 129 15.46 -7.97 3.17
C LYS A 129 15.48 -7.30 4.55
N MET A 130 14.36 -7.31 5.27
CA MET A 130 14.30 -6.77 6.64
C MET A 130 15.18 -7.57 7.60
N LYS A 131 15.12 -8.91 7.55
CA LYS A 131 15.98 -9.79 8.36
C LYS A 131 17.46 -9.59 8.05
N GLN A 132 17.81 -9.43 6.78
CA GLN A 132 19.19 -9.20 6.34
C GLN A 132 19.72 -7.83 6.81
N ARG A 133 18.92 -6.76 6.68
CA ARG A 133 19.28 -5.43 7.20
C ARG A 133 19.49 -5.46 8.71
N ALA A 134 18.65 -6.17 9.45
CA ALA A 134 18.79 -6.32 10.90
C ALA A 134 20.09 -7.05 11.29
N LYS A 135 20.45 -8.12 10.58
CA LYS A 135 21.74 -8.81 10.77
C LYS A 135 22.92 -7.89 10.48
N ASN A 136 22.90 -7.20 9.35
CA ASN A 136 23.99 -6.30 8.96
C ASN A 136 24.19 -5.16 9.96
N LYS A 137 23.10 -4.60 10.52
CA LYS A 137 23.18 -3.60 11.59
C LYS A 137 23.92 -4.12 12.84
N LYS A 138 23.66 -5.37 13.26
CA LYS A 138 24.34 -5.96 14.42
C LYS A 138 25.85 -6.10 14.18
N TYR A 139 26.25 -6.58 13.01
CA TYR A 139 27.67 -6.68 12.64
C TYR A 139 28.35 -5.32 12.59
N PHE A 140 27.67 -4.31 12.05
CA PHE A 140 28.21 -2.94 11.99
C PHE A 140 28.45 -2.36 13.39
N ILE A 141 27.50 -2.54 14.32
CA ILE A 141 27.65 -2.08 15.72
C ILE A 141 28.82 -2.80 16.38
N PHE A 142 28.91 -4.13 16.23
CA PHE A 142 30.02 -4.90 16.81
C PHE A 142 31.39 -4.44 16.28
N PHE A 143 31.50 -4.23 14.97
CA PHE A 143 32.73 -3.76 14.33
C PHE A 143 33.13 -2.36 14.80
N ALA A 144 32.16 -1.44 14.94
CA ALA A 144 32.39 -0.10 15.46
C ALA A 144 32.96 -0.11 16.89
N VAL A 145 32.41 -0.97 17.77
CA VAL A 145 32.90 -1.13 19.15
C VAL A 145 34.33 -1.71 19.16
N ALA A 146 34.60 -2.72 18.33
CA ALA A 146 35.95 -3.31 18.24
C ALA A 146 37.00 -2.28 17.80
N ILE A 147 36.69 -1.45 16.80
CA ILE A 147 37.58 -0.36 16.36
C ILE A 147 37.82 0.63 17.50
N LEU A 148 36.77 1.03 18.22
CA LEU A 148 36.89 1.99 19.32
C LEU A 148 37.83 1.48 20.43
N ILE A 149 37.74 0.19 20.77
CA ILE A 149 38.65 -0.45 21.74
C ILE A 149 40.10 -0.42 21.25
N ILE A 150 40.34 -0.73 19.97
CA ILE A 150 41.69 -0.69 19.38
C ILE A 150 42.26 0.73 19.43
N ILE A 151 41.46 1.75 19.10
CA ILE A 151 41.88 3.16 19.16
C ILE A 151 42.26 3.55 20.59
N ILE A 152 41.42 3.22 21.58
CA ILE A 152 41.70 3.52 23.00
C ILE A 152 42.99 2.81 23.44
N PHE A 153 43.17 1.56 23.08
CA PHE A 153 44.37 0.79 23.40
C PHE A 153 45.64 1.45 22.84
N PHE A 154 45.60 1.94 21.59
CA PHE A 154 46.71 2.68 20.98
C PHE A 154 47.03 3.99 21.70
N ILE A 155 46.00 4.74 22.13
CA ILE A 155 46.18 5.98 22.88
C ILE A 155 46.85 5.70 24.23
N VAL A 156 46.39 4.67 24.94
CA VAL A 156 46.98 4.26 26.22
C VAL A 156 48.43 3.83 26.04
N LEU A 157 48.73 3.00 25.05
CA LEU A 157 50.11 2.60 24.73
C LEU A 157 51.03 3.80 24.52
N ARG A 158 50.58 4.80 23.76
CA ARG A 158 51.34 6.04 23.50
C ARG A 158 51.53 6.95 24.71
N LEU A 159 50.69 6.84 25.73
CA LEU A 159 50.82 7.62 26.96
C LEU A 159 51.78 6.97 27.96
N PHE A 160 51.89 5.64 27.93
CA PHE A 160 52.74 4.88 28.86
C PHE A 160 54.13 4.53 28.31
N PHE A 161 54.31 4.50 26.98
CA PHE A 161 55.58 4.24 26.29
C PHE A 161 55.94 5.39 25.36
#